data_AF-A0A7G2CGP8-F1
#
_entry.id   AF-A0A7G2CGP8-F1
#
_cell.length_a   1.000
_cell.length_b   1.000
_cell.length_c   1.000
_cell.angle_alpha   90.00
_cell.angle_beta   90.00
_cell.angle_gamma   90.00
#
_symmetry.space_group_name_H-M   'P 1'
#
loop_
_entity.id
_entity.type
_entity.pdbx_description
1 polymer ?
#
loop_
_entity_poly.entity_id
_entity_poly.type
_entity_poly.pdbx_seq_one_letter_code
_entity_poly.pdbx_strand_id
1 'polypeptide(L)'
;MFRFYLNSEEKSNLSSICAAKREYVREHLDHLNKSTSPAALWNALVKYCTPHAAKPPAEGDSTTSAMDTYEELEIDFSSFRQMAYELIFNVTPDELEALRVEEKEKLQSFFFSHPFLSPATFLAFARSSSGTVPAVHLYAFAAKRMLLFRLRVNLELCATAPPPLLRERDKSGERELCCPPSISSPLSNGLTQTDVERFIKSLIPNMRFVRDVPPWMLPYYLCHASRKVFFMCDTRNVGAISIESIMRSEVFSELLRMFETDPKDAVVGFPVGCPVEVSAALTHASADADDTVPAVVISFDGEGSDLHDLYKVKLVQGGETLSLRRSGIFWNSGSADYFGEDCLNMDNWFSLPLMCRIYEHFTFLDLDGDGVLTVGELYNYSSASFTKLAIDRVFECHVPHSGKRHIMDYKTYLNFVIATEHAATLPAIKYIWKVLDIADTKDHIDVTALYAFCKELSNELNTNGLMSGLSANCILSEIVDMINPEWHECITFDDLMRSGQQATVLPILLSSKNFFTYDCREQSAATAKDEFTEF
;
A
#
# COMPACT_ATOMS: atom_id res chain seq x y z
N MET A 1 -13.43 -33.39 -3.40
CA MET A 1 -13.35 -32.32 -2.39
C MET A 1 -14.42 -32.57 -1.34
N PHE A 2 -14.07 -33.23 -0.24
CA PHE A 2 -15.01 -33.51 0.87
C PHE A 2 -15.46 -32.18 1.47
N ARG A 3 -16.72 -31.79 1.27
CA ARG A 3 -17.34 -30.69 2.01
C ARG A 3 -17.72 -31.25 3.39
N PHE A 4 -16.83 -31.10 4.36
CA PHE A 4 -17.22 -31.23 5.77
C PHE A 4 -18.23 -30.12 6.06
N TYR A 5 -19.48 -30.51 6.31
CA TYR A 5 -20.52 -29.57 6.70
C TYR A 5 -20.64 -29.63 8.22
N LEU A 6 -20.28 -28.52 8.88
CA LEU A 6 -20.52 -28.35 10.30
C LEU A 6 -22.03 -28.18 10.53
N ASN A 7 -22.57 -28.88 11.53
CA ASN A 7 -23.93 -28.67 12.00
C ASN A 7 -24.04 -27.31 12.74
N SER A 8 -25.26 -26.85 13.03
CA SER A 8 -25.47 -25.53 13.64
C SER A 8 -24.83 -25.39 15.03
N GLU A 9 -24.79 -26.47 15.81
CA GLU A 9 -24.17 -26.47 17.14
C GLU A 9 -22.64 -26.37 17.04
N GLU A 10 -22.02 -27.13 16.13
CA GLU A 10 -20.59 -27.07 15.84
C GLU A 10 -20.16 -25.68 15.35
N LYS A 11 -20.97 -25.04 14.49
CA LYS A 11 -20.72 -23.67 14.03
C LYS A 11 -20.80 -22.66 15.17
N SER A 12 -21.82 -22.76 16.02
CA SER A 12 -22.00 -21.87 17.17
C SER A 12 -20.83 -22.00 18.15
N ASN A 13 -20.43 -23.23 18.47
CA ASN A 13 -19.28 -23.50 19.33
C ASN A 13 -17.98 -22.96 18.72
N LEU A 14 -17.72 -23.22 17.44
CA LEU A 14 -16.53 -22.72 16.76
C LEU A 14 -16.48 -21.19 16.65
N SER A 15 -17.64 -20.55 16.43
CA SER A 15 -17.77 -19.09 16.46
C SER A 15 -17.44 -18.51 17.83
N SER A 16 -17.96 -19.14 18.90
CA SER A 16 -17.65 -18.77 20.29
C SER A 16 -16.14 -18.89 20.59
N ILE A 17 -15.50 -19.99 20.17
CA ILE A 17 -14.04 -20.18 20.31
C ILE A 17 -13.27 -19.09 19.56
N CYS A 18 -13.68 -18.75 18.33
CA CYS A 18 -13.02 -17.70 17.55
C CYS A 18 -13.19 -16.31 18.19
N ALA A 19 -14.37 -16.03 18.78
CA ALA A 19 -14.61 -14.80 19.53
C ALA A 19 -13.73 -14.74 20.80
N ALA A 20 -13.66 -15.82 21.57
CA ALA A 20 -12.80 -15.92 22.75
C ALA A 20 -11.32 -15.74 22.41
N LYS A 21 -10.85 -16.30 21.28
CA LYS A 21 -9.50 -16.08 20.76
C LYS A 21 -9.25 -14.60 20.47
N ARG A 22 -10.19 -13.91 19.82
CA ARG A 22 -10.06 -12.47 19.51
C ARG A 22 -10.03 -11.62 20.79
N GLU A 23 -10.84 -11.97 21.79
CA GLU A 23 -10.81 -11.29 23.09
C GLU A 23 -9.46 -11.46 23.77
N TYR A 24 -8.95 -12.69 23.83
CA TYR A 24 -7.63 -12.98 24.37
C TYR A 24 -6.54 -12.15 23.68
N VAL A 25 -6.55 -12.09 22.35
CA VAL A 25 -5.59 -11.28 21.58
C VAL A 25 -5.72 -9.80 21.89
N ARG A 26 -6.94 -9.28 22.07
CA ARG A 26 -7.18 -7.88 22.41
C ARG A 26 -6.63 -7.52 23.80
N GLU A 27 -6.89 -8.37 24.79
CA GLU A 27 -6.39 -8.17 26.17
C GLU A 27 -4.86 -8.20 26.26
N HIS A 28 -4.19 -8.93 25.36
CA HIS A 28 -2.73 -9.10 25.36
C HIS A 28 -2.00 -8.22 24.33
N LEU A 29 -2.71 -7.35 23.61
CA LEU A 29 -2.14 -6.54 22.52
C LEU A 29 -1.03 -5.60 23.01
N ASP A 30 -1.21 -4.97 24.17
CA ASP A 30 -0.22 -4.05 24.74
C ASP A 30 1.07 -4.77 25.12
N HIS A 31 0.95 -5.96 25.71
CA HIS A 31 2.11 -6.79 26.04
C HIS A 31 2.85 -7.22 24.77
N LEU A 32 2.11 -7.64 23.74
CA LEU A 32 2.68 -7.99 22.45
C LEU A 32 3.43 -6.81 21.83
N ASN A 33 2.83 -5.62 21.79
CA ASN A 33 3.45 -4.43 21.19
C ASN A 33 4.74 -4.03 21.91
N LYS A 34 4.80 -4.20 23.25
CA LYS A 34 6.01 -3.95 24.04
C LYS A 34 7.11 -4.96 23.73
N SER A 35 6.81 -6.26 23.75
CA SER A 35 7.82 -7.32 23.54
C SER A 35 8.30 -7.43 22.08
N THR A 36 7.57 -6.84 21.14
CA THR A 36 7.90 -6.82 19.71
C THR A 36 8.27 -5.42 19.20
N SER A 37 8.60 -4.50 20.11
CA SER A 37 9.07 -3.15 19.76
C SER A 37 10.48 -3.22 19.15
N PRO A 38 10.70 -2.65 17.95
CA PRO A 38 12.04 -2.59 17.35
C PRO A 38 13.04 -1.79 18.19
N ALA A 39 12.61 -0.75 18.90
CA ALA A 39 13.49 -0.04 19.82
C ALA A 39 13.92 -0.92 21.00
N ALA A 40 12.99 -1.67 21.59
CA ALA A 40 13.29 -2.61 22.68
C ALA A 40 14.24 -3.72 22.21
N LEU A 41 13.99 -4.28 21.02
CA LEU A 41 14.85 -5.28 20.40
C LEU A 41 16.26 -4.73 20.14
N TRP A 42 16.39 -3.52 19.59
CA TRP A 42 17.69 -2.92 19.33
C TRP A 42 18.46 -2.64 20.62
N ASN A 43 17.81 -2.04 21.61
CA ASN A 43 18.42 -1.77 22.92
C ASN A 43 18.87 -3.07 23.61
N ALA A 44 18.08 -4.14 23.50
CA ALA A 44 18.46 -5.46 24.01
C ALA A 44 19.66 -6.02 23.25
N LEU A 45 19.70 -5.93 21.91
CA LEU A 45 20.84 -6.37 21.13
C LEU A 45 22.11 -5.62 21.53
N VAL A 46 22.09 -4.29 21.54
CA VAL A 46 23.24 -3.46 21.92
C VAL A 46 23.74 -3.78 23.33
N LYS A 47 22.84 -4.10 24.27
CA LYS A 47 23.19 -4.50 25.65
C LYS A 47 23.98 -5.81 25.71
N TYR A 48 23.69 -6.77 24.84
CA TYR A 48 24.25 -8.13 24.88
C TYR A 48 25.29 -8.42 23.77
N CYS A 49 25.49 -7.51 22.83
CA CYS A 49 26.53 -7.64 21.80
C CYS A 49 27.91 -7.29 22.34
N THR A 50 28.93 -7.89 21.75
CA THR A 50 30.33 -7.48 21.93
C THR A 50 30.81 -6.72 20.70
N PRO A 51 31.65 -5.69 20.85
CA PRO A 51 32.32 -5.07 19.71
C PRO A 51 33.22 -6.10 19.02
N HIS A 52 33.24 -6.13 17.68
CA HIS A 52 34.21 -6.93 16.94
C HIS A 52 35.62 -6.64 17.46
N ALA A 53 36.43 -7.68 17.69
CA ALA A 53 37.83 -7.49 18.05
C ALA A 53 38.53 -6.75 16.91
N ALA A 54 38.74 -5.43 17.06
CA ALA A 54 39.47 -4.64 16.09
C ALA A 54 40.87 -5.25 15.91
N LYS A 55 41.35 -5.31 14.66
CA LYS A 55 42.78 -5.46 14.40
C LYS A 55 43.53 -4.43 15.24
N PRO A 56 44.70 -4.76 15.83
CA PRO A 56 45.46 -3.77 16.58
C PRO A 56 45.74 -2.56 15.67
N PRO A 57 45.62 -1.33 16.19
CA PRO A 57 45.83 -0.13 15.39
C PRO A 57 47.25 -0.18 14.82
N ALA A 58 47.38 0.11 13.52
CA ALA A 58 48.67 0.50 12.99
C ALA A 58 49.08 1.78 13.74
N GLU A 59 50.27 1.78 14.34
CA GLU A 59 50.82 2.94 15.05
C GLU A 59 50.76 4.17 14.14
N GLY A 60 49.93 5.17 14.47
CA GLY A 60 50.06 6.48 13.82
C GLY A 60 48.86 7.41 13.74
N ASP A 61 47.62 7.02 14.05
CA ASP A 61 46.48 7.95 13.91
C ASP A 61 45.80 8.28 15.23
N SER A 62 46.11 9.47 15.75
CA SER A 62 45.49 10.07 16.92
C SER A 62 44.34 10.97 16.49
N THR A 63 43.22 10.37 16.13
CA THR A 63 41.92 11.06 16.16
C THR A 63 40.90 10.11 16.76
N THR A 64 40.32 10.54 17.89
CA THR A 64 39.15 9.95 18.53
C THR A 64 38.00 9.86 17.51
N SER A 65 37.83 8.71 16.86
CA SER A 65 36.62 8.35 16.13
C SER A 65 35.66 7.70 17.12
N ALA A 66 34.56 8.39 17.39
CA ALA A 66 33.44 7.85 18.13
C ALA A 66 32.74 6.81 17.24
N MET A 67 32.88 5.52 17.57
CA MET A 67 31.96 4.43 17.19
C MET A 67 31.34 4.52 15.78
N ASP A 68 32.14 4.78 14.75
CA ASP A 68 31.72 4.58 13.37
C ASP A 68 31.75 3.08 13.07
N THR A 69 30.65 2.38 13.35
CA THR A 69 30.08 1.20 12.64
C THR A 69 29.30 0.28 13.58
N TYR A 70 27.99 0.50 13.73
CA TYR A 70 27.08 -0.51 14.30
C TYR A 70 27.10 -1.86 13.53
N GLU A 71 27.69 -1.86 12.33
CA GLU A 71 27.96 -3.05 11.51
C GLU A 71 28.97 -4.02 12.16
N GLU A 72 29.78 -3.56 13.12
CA GLU A 72 30.76 -4.36 13.84
C GLU A 72 30.20 -5.04 15.11
N LEU A 73 28.93 -4.85 15.44
CA LEU A 73 28.33 -5.51 16.60
C LEU A 73 28.06 -6.98 16.30
N GLU A 74 28.61 -7.87 17.13
CA GLU A 74 28.41 -9.30 17.02
C GLU A 74 27.81 -9.89 18.30
N ILE A 75 27.04 -10.98 18.15
CA ILE A 75 26.42 -11.67 19.28
C ILE A 75 26.68 -13.18 19.22
N ASP A 76 27.16 -13.74 20.31
CA ASP A 76 27.28 -15.18 20.50
C ASP A 76 25.94 -15.81 20.95
N PHE A 77 25.85 -17.14 20.91
CA PHE A 77 24.61 -17.84 21.24
C PHE A 77 24.17 -17.69 22.71
N SER A 78 25.10 -17.63 23.65
CA SER A 78 24.78 -17.47 25.08
C SER A 78 24.19 -16.09 25.34
N SER A 79 24.82 -15.06 24.78
CA SER A 79 24.37 -13.67 24.86
C SER A 79 23.02 -13.49 24.14
N PHE A 80 22.84 -14.11 22.96
CA PHE A 80 21.56 -14.15 22.26
C PHE A 80 20.45 -14.78 23.10
N ARG A 81 20.73 -15.89 23.79
CA ARG A 81 19.78 -16.55 24.68
C ARG A 81 19.37 -15.62 25.84
N GLN A 82 20.32 -14.98 26.51
CA GLN A 82 20.03 -14.06 27.61
C GLN A 82 19.17 -12.88 27.13
N MET A 83 19.55 -12.28 26.01
CA MET A 83 18.79 -11.21 25.36
C MET A 83 17.34 -11.64 25.05
N ALA A 84 17.15 -12.82 24.45
CA ALA A 84 15.82 -13.32 24.12
C ALA A 84 14.96 -13.58 25.36
N TYR A 85 15.54 -14.06 26.45
CA TYR A 85 14.80 -14.28 27.70
C TYR A 85 14.36 -12.95 28.33
N GLU A 86 15.25 -11.95 28.36
CA GLU A 86 14.90 -10.63 28.87
C GLU A 86 13.82 -9.97 28.00
N LEU A 87 13.94 -10.03 26.67
CA LEU A 87 13.00 -9.38 25.76
C LEU A 87 11.61 -10.05 25.73
N ILE A 88 11.56 -11.38 25.68
CA ILE A 88 10.31 -12.14 25.48
C ILE A 88 9.58 -12.38 26.80
N PHE A 89 10.33 -12.69 27.87
CA PHE A 89 9.78 -13.12 29.15
C PHE A 89 9.96 -12.09 30.26
N ASN A 90 10.72 -11.00 30.03
CA ASN A 90 11.07 -10.02 31.05
C ASN A 90 11.76 -10.68 32.26
N VAL A 91 12.66 -11.64 31.98
CA VAL A 91 13.44 -12.38 32.99
C VAL A 91 14.92 -12.13 32.75
N THR A 92 15.59 -11.54 33.74
CA THR A 92 17.04 -11.34 33.72
C THR A 92 17.81 -12.64 33.95
N PRO A 93 19.12 -12.71 33.62
CA PRO A 93 19.93 -13.90 33.88
C PRO A 93 19.90 -14.35 35.35
N ASP A 94 19.97 -13.41 36.29
CA ASP A 94 19.97 -13.69 37.73
C ASP A 94 18.61 -14.24 38.21
N GLU A 95 17.51 -13.64 37.72
CA GLU A 95 16.16 -14.14 37.99
C GLU A 95 15.93 -15.52 37.40
N LEU A 96 16.44 -15.76 36.17
CA LEU A 96 16.35 -17.06 35.53
C LEU A 96 17.03 -18.14 36.39
N GLU A 97 18.18 -17.86 37.01
CA GLU A 97 18.85 -18.81 37.89
C GLU A 97 18.04 -19.10 39.17
N ALA A 98 17.32 -18.12 39.69
CA ALA A 98 16.49 -18.26 40.89
C ALA A 98 15.17 -19.03 40.66
N LEU A 99 14.71 -19.18 39.41
CA LEU A 99 13.47 -19.88 39.08
C LEU A 99 13.53 -21.39 39.38
N ARG A 100 12.35 -21.97 39.66
CA ARG A 100 12.19 -23.42 39.84
C ARG A 100 12.45 -24.16 38.53
N VAL A 101 12.84 -25.43 38.62
CA VAL A 101 13.15 -26.27 37.45
C VAL A 101 11.97 -26.34 36.47
N GLU A 102 10.75 -26.53 36.97
CA GLU A 102 9.54 -26.58 36.13
C GLU A 102 9.27 -25.28 35.35
N GLU A 103 9.58 -24.13 35.95
CA GLU A 103 9.40 -22.82 35.31
C GLU A 103 10.48 -22.61 34.23
N LYS A 104 11.71 -23.02 34.51
CA LYS A 104 12.82 -23.01 33.54
C LYS A 104 12.50 -23.88 32.32
N GLU A 105 11.99 -25.09 32.52
CA GLU A 105 11.62 -26.00 31.43
C GLU A 105 10.51 -25.42 30.55
N LYS A 106 9.52 -24.75 31.15
CA LYS A 106 8.45 -24.06 30.39
C LYS A 106 9.01 -22.90 29.56
N LEU A 107 9.80 -22.02 30.17
CA LEU A 107 10.43 -20.89 29.44
C LEU A 107 11.34 -21.40 28.33
N GLN A 108 12.09 -22.49 28.58
CA GLN A 108 12.90 -23.13 27.57
C GLN A 108 12.04 -23.65 26.41
N SER A 109 10.93 -24.33 26.68
CA SER A 109 10.00 -24.79 25.64
C SER A 109 9.47 -23.63 24.78
N PHE A 110 9.09 -22.51 25.41
CA PHE A 110 8.66 -21.31 24.70
C PHE A 110 9.77 -20.66 23.88
N PHE A 111 10.99 -20.58 24.41
CA PHE A 111 12.15 -20.06 23.68
C PHE A 111 12.46 -20.91 22.44
N PHE A 112 12.42 -22.24 22.55
CA PHE A 112 12.67 -23.14 21.42
C PHE A 112 11.58 -23.08 20.35
N SER A 113 10.35 -22.77 20.73
CA SER A 113 9.22 -22.63 19.81
C SER A 113 9.01 -21.20 19.30
N HIS A 114 9.76 -20.22 19.79
CA HIS A 114 9.57 -18.82 19.40
C HIS A 114 9.89 -18.60 17.91
N PRO A 115 8.99 -18.00 17.12
CA PRO A 115 9.10 -17.97 15.66
C PRO A 115 10.24 -17.08 15.15
N PHE A 116 10.69 -16.10 15.94
CA PHE A 116 11.63 -15.06 15.48
C PHE A 116 12.93 -14.98 16.28
N LEU A 117 12.98 -15.61 17.45
CA LEU A 117 14.07 -15.49 18.42
C LEU A 117 14.31 -16.84 19.11
N SER A 118 14.39 -17.90 18.32
CA SER A 118 14.70 -19.26 18.80
C SER A 118 16.14 -19.65 18.46
N PRO A 119 16.65 -20.75 19.06
CA PRO A 119 17.93 -21.31 18.65
C PRO A 119 17.99 -21.66 17.15
N ALA A 120 16.89 -22.17 16.59
CA ALA A 120 16.82 -22.47 15.17
C ALA A 120 16.98 -21.21 14.31
N THR A 121 16.39 -20.09 14.73
CA THR A 121 16.59 -18.79 14.06
C THR A 121 18.06 -18.36 14.10
N PHE A 122 18.70 -18.40 15.27
CA PHE A 122 20.11 -18.01 15.41
C PHE A 122 21.03 -18.86 14.53
N LEU A 123 20.83 -20.18 14.53
CA LEU A 123 21.65 -21.13 13.76
C LEU A 123 21.46 -21.01 12.24
N ALA A 124 20.39 -20.36 11.77
CA ALA A 124 20.14 -20.12 10.35
C ALA A 124 21.01 -18.99 9.77
N PHE A 125 21.62 -18.13 10.60
CA PHE A 125 22.53 -17.09 10.14
C PHE A 125 23.92 -17.64 9.86
N ALA A 126 24.60 -17.02 8.89
CA ALA A 126 26.03 -17.24 8.67
C ALA A 126 26.79 -16.78 9.94
N ARG A 127 27.66 -17.66 10.44
CA ARG A 127 28.43 -17.44 11.66
C ARG A 127 29.89 -17.22 11.31
N SER A 128 30.55 -16.35 12.08
CA SER A 128 31.99 -16.15 12.03
C SER A 128 32.74 -17.41 12.50
N SER A 129 34.08 -17.37 12.41
CA SER A 129 34.95 -18.41 12.97
C SER A 129 34.88 -18.52 14.50
N SER A 130 34.46 -17.47 15.19
CA SER A 130 34.21 -17.45 16.64
C SER A 130 32.80 -17.92 17.01
N GLY A 131 31.94 -18.23 16.03
CA GLY A 131 30.57 -18.70 16.26
C GLY A 131 29.55 -17.59 16.53
N THR A 132 29.92 -16.33 16.29
CA THR A 132 29.07 -15.15 16.47
C THR A 132 28.28 -14.83 15.19
N VAL A 133 27.22 -14.03 15.35
CA VAL A 133 26.36 -13.53 14.26
C VAL A 133 26.35 -12.00 14.29
N PRO A 134 26.39 -11.31 13.13
CA PRO A 134 26.27 -9.85 13.09
C PRO A 134 24.90 -9.38 13.57
N ALA A 135 24.88 -8.46 14.53
CA ALA A 135 23.68 -7.99 15.21
C ALA A 135 22.69 -7.29 14.27
N VAL A 136 23.19 -6.50 13.31
CA VAL A 136 22.36 -5.75 12.34
C VAL A 136 21.51 -6.69 11.49
N HIS A 137 22.07 -7.80 11.00
CA HIS A 137 21.33 -8.78 10.20
C HIS A 137 20.24 -9.48 11.02
N LEU A 138 20.56 -9.84 12.27
CA LEU A 138 19.59 -10.44 13.19
C LEU A 138 18.47 -9.45 13.54
N TYR A 139 18.83 -8.19 13.81
CA TYR A 139 17.87 -7.12 14.04
C TYR A 139 16.92 -6.94 12.86
N ALA A 140 17.44 -6.73 11.65
CA ALA A 140 16.64 -6.52 10.46
C ALA A 140 15.68 -7.70 10.20
N PHE A 141 16.15 -8.93 10.40
CA PHE A 141 15.33 -10.13 10.28
C PHE A 141 14.18 -10.17 11.30
N ALA A 142 14.49 -9.92 12.58
CA ALA A 142 13.55 -10.05 13.69
C ALA A 142 12.57 -8.88 13.73
N ALA A 143 13.06 -7.64 13.62
CA ALA A 143 12.25 -6.42 13.59
C ALA A 143 11.21 -6.46 12.46
N LYS A 144 11.60 -6.84 11.23
CA LYS A 144 10.67 -6.96 10.10
C LYS A 144 9.56 -7.98 10.38
N ARG A 145 9.90 -9.16 10.89
CA ARG A 145 8.91 -10.23 11.16
C ARG A 145 8.00 -9.88 12.33
N MET A 146 8.55 -9.29 13.38
CA MET A 146 7.80 -8.76 14.51
C MET A 146 6.81 -7.69 14.06
N LEU A 147 7.24 -6.73 13.22
CA LEU A 147 6.35 -5.73 12.62
C LEU A 147 5.20 -6.38 11.86
N LEU A 148 5.51 -7.29 10.93
CA LEU A 148 4.48 -7.99 10.15
C LEU A 148 3.53 -8.79 11.04
N PHE A 149 4.03 -9.38 12.12
CA PHE A 149 3.20 -10.08 13.10
C PHE A 149 2.23 -9.14 13.84
N ARG A 150 2.71 -7.98 14.31
CA ARG A 150 1.86 -6.94 14.93
C ARG A 150 0.78 -6.46 13.97
N LEU A 151 1.15 -6.16 12.74
CA LEU A 151 0.20 -5.71 11.72
C LEU A 151 -0.83 -6.79 11.37
N ARG A 152 -0.41 -8.06 11.31
CA ARG A 152 -1.34 -9.20 11.14
C ARG A 152 -2.33 -9.29 12.30
N VAL A 153 -1.88 -9.10 13.54
CA VAL A 153 -2.74 -9.09 14.72
C VAL A 153 -3.74 -7.93 14.66
N ASN A 154 -3.30 -6.74 14.29
CA ASN A 154 -4.18 -5.59 14.10
C ASN A 154 -5.24 -5.84 13.01
N LEU A 155 -4.86 -6.45 11.89
CA LEU A 155 -5.79 -6.87 10.84
C LEU A 155 -6.80 -7.91 11.35
N GLU A 156 -6.36 -8.88 12.14
CA GLU A 156 -7.25 -9.89 12.75
C GLU A 156 -8.28 -9.26 13.70
N LEU A 157 -7.88 -8.23 14.44
CA LEU A 157 -8.77 -7.49 15.34
C LEU A 157 -9.74 -6.56 14.58
N CYS A 158 -9.37 -6.10 13.37
CA CYS A 158 -10.22 -5.29 12.51
C CYS A 158 -11.19 -6.11 11.65
N ALA A 159 -10.86 -7.37 11.35
CA ALA A 159 -11.59 -8.20 10.40
C ALA A 159 -12.97 -8.63 10.90
N THR A 160 -14.03 -8.25 10.18
CA THR A 160 -15.41 -8.54 10.57
C THR A 160 -16.11 -9.62 9.75
N ALA A 161 -15.68 -9.87 8.51
CA ALA A 161 -16.37 -10.83 7.63
C ALA A 161 -16.08 -12.28 8.07
N PRO A 162 -17.08 -13.10 8.40
CA PRO A 162 -16.84 -14.46 8.87
C PRO A 162 -16.26 -15.35 7.76
N PRO A 163 -15.40 -16.33 8.09
CA PRO A 163 -14.89 -17.27 7.12
C PRO A 163 -16.01 -18.16 6.54
N PRO A 164 -15.87 -18.70 5.32
CA PRO A 164 -16.91 -19.50 4.66
C PRO A 164 -17.44 -20.69 5.50
N LEU A 165 -16.60 -21.25 6.38
CA LEU A 165 -16.97 -22.37 7.25
C LEU A 165 -17.97 -21.99 8.34
N LEU A 166 -17.92 -20.75 8.83
CA LEU A 166 -18.77 -20.24 9.91
C LEU A 166 -20.04 -19.55 9.40
N ARG A 167 -20.21 -19.45 8.08
CA ARG A 167 -21.36 -18.76 7.49
C ARG A 167 -22.67 -19.51 7.76
N GLU A 168 -23.70 -18.78 8.14
CA GLU A 168 -25.07 -19.26 8.13
C GLU A 168 -25.59 -19.20 6.68
N ARG A 169 -26.42 -20.16 6.26
CA ARG A 169 -27.07 -20.02 4.95
C ARG A 169 -28.24 -19.08 5.16
N ASP A 170 -28.09 -17.84 4.71
CA ASP A 170 -29.21 -16.92 4.73
C ASP A 170 -30.31 -17.43 3.81
N LYS A 171 -31.55 -17.48 4.30
CA LYS A 171 -32.72 -17.95 3.53
C LYS A 171 -33.26 -16.88 2.58
N SER A 172 -32.72 -15.65 2.68
CA SER A 172 -33.20 -14.41 2.07
C SER A 172 -32.72 -14.15 0.63
N GLY A 173 -31.80 -14.95 0.08
CA GLY A 173 -31.34 -14.78 -1.31
C GLY A 173 -30.36 -13.62 -1.53
N GLU A 174 -29.95 -12.91 -0.47
CA GLU A 174 -28.83 -11.97 -0.55
C GLU A 174 -27.52 -12.74 -0.72
N ARG A 175 -26.76 -12.43 -1.79
CA ARG A 175 -25.44 -13.00 -2.03
C ARG A 175 -24.45 -12.42 -1.02
N GLU A 176 -24.41 -13.02 0.15
CA GLU A 176 -23.48 -12.65 1.22
C GLU A 176 -22.02 -12.83 0.77
N LEU A 177 -21.21 -11.79 0.98
CA LEU A 177 -19.82 -11.63 0.54
C LEU A 177 -18.94 -12.82 0.98
N CYS A 178 -18.56 -13.71 0.06
CA CYS A 178 -17.64 -14.83 0.29
C CYS A 178 -16.14 -14.40 0.29
N CYS A 179 -15.56 -14.15 1.46
CA CYS A 179 -14.08 -14.11 1.56
C CYS A 179 -13.49 -15.45 1.07
N PRO A 180 -12.50 -15.45 0.16
CA PRO A 180 -11.77 -16.67 -0.18
C PRO A 180 -11.15 -17.29 1.08
N PRO A 181 -11.18 -18.62 1.26
CA PRO A 181 -10.58 -19.24 2.43
C PRO A 181 -9.08 -18.96 2.46
N SER A 182 -8.56 -18.52 3.60
CA SER A 182 -7.11 -18.45 3.83
C SER A 182 -6.59 -19.87 4.02
N ILE A 183 -5.50 -20.20 3.32
CA ILE A 183 -4.83 -21.51 3.45
C ILE A 183 -4.13 -21.57 4.80
N SER A 184 -3.49 -20.48 5.19
CA SER A 184 -2.73 -20.39 6.44
C SER A 184 -3.60 -20.18 7.68
N SER A 185 -4.81 -19.64 7.54
CA SER A 185 -5.71 -19.34 8.66
C SER A 185 -7.19 -19.47 8.28
N PRO A 186 -7.71 -20.70 8.12
CA PRO A 186 -9.07 -20.95 7.65
C PRO A 186 -10.19 -20.39 8.54
N LEU A 187 -9.88 -20.09 9.80
CA LEU A 187 -10.80 -19.55 10.80
C LEU A 187 -10.66 -18.04 11.03
N SER A 188 -9.69 -17.39 10.38
CA SER A 188 -9.56 -15.94 10.43
C SER A 188 -10.71 -15.29 9.66
N ASN A 189 -11.19 -14.15 10.17
CA ASN A 189 -12.16 -13.35 9.46
C ASN A 189 -11.52 -12.71 8.21
N GLY A 190 -12.34 -12.48 7.19
CA GLY A 190 -12.03 -11.60 6.07
C GLY A 190 -12.22 -10.13 6.44
N LEU A 191 -11.62 -9.26 5.64
CA LEU A 191 -11.67 -7.82 5.77
C LEU A 191 -12.63 -7.25 4.72
N THR A 192 -13.59 -6.45 5.17
CA THR A 192 -14.41 -5.60 4.28
C THR A 192 -13.68 -4.30 3.95
N GLN A 193 -14.21 -3.51 3.01
CA GLN A 193 -13.64 -2.20 2.67
C GLN A 193 -13.55 -1.31 3.91
N THR A 194 -14.62 -1.25 4.71
CA THR A 194 -14.68 -0.49 5.96
C THR A 194 -13.64 -0.97 6.97
N ASP A 195 -13.33 -2.27 7.02
CA ASP A 195 -12.31 -2.80 7.93
C ASP A 195 -10.90 -2.37 7.51
N VAL A 196 -10.63 -2.37 6.19
CA VAL A 196 -9.36 -1.86 5.65
C VAL A 196 -9.23 -0.36 5.90
N GLU A 197 -10.29 0.42 5.72
CA GLU A 197 -10.29 1.85 6.02
C GLU A 197 -10.01 2.10 7.51
N ARG A 198 -10.63 1.34 8.41
CA ARG A 198 -10.38 1.44 9.85
C ARG A 198 -8.94 1.06 10.21
N PHE A 199 -8.40 0.02 9.57
CA PHE A 199 -7.01 -0.38 9.74
C PHE A 199 -6.05 0.71 9.25
N ILE A 200 -6.22 1.23 8.04
CA ILE A 200 -5.36 2.32 7.51
C ILE A 200 -5.46 3.55 8.41
N LYS A 201 -6.67 3.91 8.87
CA LYS A 201 -6.89 5.01 9.81
C LYS A 201 -6.08 4.85 11.11
N SER A 202 -5.97 3.63 11.64
CA SER A 202 -5.18 3.39 12.86
C SER A 202 -3.67 3.47 12.63
N LEU A 203 -3.21 3.34 11.38
CA LEU A 203 -1.80 3.51 11.00
C LEU A 203 -1.40 4.96 10.72
N ILE A 204 -2.35 5.87 10.45
CA ILE A 204 -2.06 7.27 10.07
C ILE A 204 -1.02 7.96 10.98
N PRO A 205 -1.04 7.82 12.33
CA PRO A 205 -0.02 8.43 13.18
C PRO A 205 1.42 8.00 12.88
N ASN A 206 1.59 6.82 12.28
CA ASN A 206 2.85 6.22 11.86
C ASN A 206 3.14 6.40 10.36
N MET A 207 2.24 7.04 9.59
CA MET A 207 2.42 7.21 8.15
C MET A 207 3.02 8.57 7.83
N ARG A 208 4.27 8.57 7.38
CA ARG A 208 4.95 9.77 6.90
C ARG A 208 4.16 10.39 5.74
N PHE A 209 4.12 11.72 5.64
CA PHE A 209 3.36 12.48 4.62
C PHE A 209 1.84 12.24 4.57
N VAL A 210 1.28 11.53 5.55
CA VAL A 210 -0.17 11.25 5.66
C VAL A 210 -0.70 11.62 7.02
N ARG A 211 0.14 11.49 8.05
CA ARG A 211 -0.14 11.81 9.45
C ARG A 211 -0.96 13.09 9.64
N ASP A 212 -0.61 14.14 8.89
CA ASP A 212 -1.19 15.48 9.02
C ASP A 212 -2.37 15.72 8.05
N VAL A 213 -3.05 14.65 7.59
CA VAL A 213 -4.24 14.76 6.74
C VAL A 213 -5.32 15.64 7.41
N PRO A 214 -5.86 16.66 6.69
CA PRO A 214 -6.97 17.44 7.20
C PRO A 214 -8.21 16.59 7.53
N PRO A 215 -8.98 16.89 8.59
CA PRO A 215 -10.17 16.11 8.97
C PRO A 215 -11.19 15.95 7.84
N TRP A 216 -11.49 17.03 7.11
CA TRP A 216 -12.41 17.00 5.96
C TRP A 216 -11.91 16.12 4.80
N MET A 217 -10.59 15.95 4.66
CA MET A 217 -9.97 15.15 3.60
C MET A 217 -9.91 13.66 3.96
N LEU A 218 -9.95 13.33 5.25
CA LEU A 218 -9.75 11.97 5.76
C LEU A 218 -10.68 10.92 5.10
N PRO A 219 -12.01 11.15 4.92
CA PRO A 219 -12.88 10.16 4.27
C PRO A 219 -12.46 9.87 2.82
N TYR A 220 -12.04 10.89 2.08
CA TYR A 220 -11.56 10.75 0.70
C TYR A 220 -10.23 10.00 0.64
N TYR A 221 -9.32 10.29 1.56
CA TYR A 221 -8.05 9.58 1.69
C TYR A 221 -8.26 8.10 1.99
N LEU A 222 -9.12 7.77 2.96
CA LEU A 222 -9.42 6.39 3.33
C LEU A 222 -10.06 5.63 2.17
N CYS A 223 -11.00 6.27 1.46
CA CYS A 223 -11.59 5.70 0.25
C CYS A 223 -10.54 5.47 -0.84
N HIS A 224 -9.65 6.43 -1.09
CA HIS A 224 -8.56 6.31 -2.05
C HIS A 224 -7.64 5.14 -1.71
N ALA A 225 -7.12 5.11 -0.48
CA ALA A 225 -6.18 4.12 0.00
C ALA A 225 -6.78 2.70 0.01
N SER A 226 -8.01 2.53 0.51
CA SER A 226 -8.68 1.22 0.56
C SER A 226 -9.03 0.70 -0.84
N ARG A 227 -9.25 1.59 -1.82
CA ARG A 227 -9.66 1.20 -3.17
C ARG A 227 -8.60 0.38 -3.89
N LYS A 228 -7.33 0.78 -3.84
CA LYS A 228 -6.23 0.01 -4.46
C LYS A 228 -6.05 -1.34 -3.79
N VAL A 229 -6.21 -1.42 -2.47
CA VAL A 229 -6.17 -2.71 -1.75
C VAL A 229 -7.26 -3.65 -2.27
N PHE A 230 -8.50 -3.18 -2.39
CA PHE A 230 -9.61 -3.99 -2.89
C PHE A 230 -9.46 -4.34 -4.37
N PHE A 231 -9.07 -3.37 -5.21
CA PHE A 231 -8.83 -3.61 -6.62
C PHE A 231 -7.79 -4.71 -6.84
N MET A 232 -6.71 -4.70 -6.07
CA MET A 232 -5.61 -5.66 -6.21
C MET A 232 -5.92 -7.02 -5.58
N CYS A 233 -6.60 -7.07 -4.44
CA CYS A 233 -6.79 -8.29 -3.66
C CYS A 233 -8.16 -8.96 -3.86
N ASP A 234 -9.22 -8.21 -4.16
CA ASP A 234 -10.58 -8.75 -4.36
C ASP A 234 -10.84 -9.13 -5.82
N THR A 235 -10.03 -10.04 -6.36
CA THR A 235 -10.08 -10.43 -7.78
C THR A 235 -11.40 -11.05 -8.25
N ARG A 236 -12.31 -11.35 -7.32
CA ARG A 236 -13.62 -11.95 -7.58
C ARG A 236 -14.78 -10.97 -7.29
N ASN A 237 -14.48 -9.73 -6.92
CA ASN A 237 -15.46 -8.69 -6.55
C ASN A 237 -16.47 -9.19 -5.52
N VAL A 238 -15.96 -9.84 -4.49
CA VAL A 238 -16.78 -10.47 -3.47
C VAL A 238 -16.97 -9.55 -2.26
N GLY A 239 -16.27 -8.42 -2.17
CA GLY A 239 -16.41 -7.43 -1.10
C GLY A 239 -15.76 -7.84 0.22
N ALA A 240 -15.03 -8.96 0.26
CA ALA A 240 -14.25 -9.38 1.42
C ALA A 240 -12.95 -10.08 0.98
N ILE A 241 -11.84 -9.69 1.60
CA ILE A 241 -10.50 -10.21 1.28
C ILE A 241 -9.84 -10.86 2.50
N SER A 242 -9.00 -11.86 2.29
CA SER A 242 -8.29 -12.51 3.38
C SER A 242 -7.10 -11.67 3.84
N ILE A 243 -6.78 -11.73 5.14
CA ILE A 243 -5.58 -11.07 5.72
C ILE A 243 -4.32 -11.53 4.99
N GLU A 244 -4.24 -12.83 4.65
CA GLU A 244 -3.13 -13.41 3.89
C GLU A 244 -2.97 -12.77 2.50
N SER A 245 -4.08 -12.44 1.82
CA SER A 245 -4.03 -11.78 0.52
C SER A 245 -3.45 -10.38 0.61
N ILE A 246 -3.85 -9.60 1.62
CA ILE A 246 -3.31 -8.24 1.83
C ILE A 246 -1.83 -8.33 2.16
N MET A 247 -1.45 -9.12 3.16
CA MET A 247 -0.06 -9.17 3.64
C MET A 247 0.96 -9.66 2.61
N ARG A 248 0.53 -10.38 1.59
CA ARG A 248 1.38 -10.85 0.48
C ARG A 248 1.36 -9.93 -0.75
N SER A 249 0.54 -8.89 -0.74
CA SER A 249 0.33 -8.03 -1.90
C SER A 249 1.40 -6.95 -2.00
N GLU A 250 1.73 -6.56 -3.24
CA GLU A 250 2.61 -5.41 -3.50
C GLU A 250 2.03 -4.09 -2.99
N VAL A 251 0.70 -3.96 -2.96
CA VAL A 251 0.02 -2.79 -2.40
C VAL A 251 0.25 -2.65 -0.88
N PHE A 252 0.38 -3.77 -0.15
CA PHE A 252 0.75 -3.70 1.26
C PHE A 252 2.23 -3.33 1.43
N SER A 253 3.12 -3.83 0.58
CA SER A 253 4.52 -3.38 0.56
C SER A 253 4.64 -1.88 0.27
N GLU A 254 3.83 -1.36 -0.66
CA GLU A 254 3.75 0.07 -0.98
C GLU A 254 3.26 0.92 0.20
N LEU A 255 2.23 0.46 0.93
CA LEU A 255 1.77 1.07 2.17
C LEU A 255 2.91 1.14 3.21
N LEU A 256 3.67 0.05 3.36
CA LEU A 256 4.75 -0.03 4.34
C LEU A 256 5.95 0.88 4.01
N ARG A 257 6.13 1.31 2.76
CA ARG A 257 7.15 2.33 2.42
C ARG A 257 6.87 3.69 3.03
N MET A 258 5.61 3.96 3.42
CA MET A 258 5.21 5.18 4.13
C MET A 258 5.20 5.02 5.65
N PHE A 259 5.31 3.79 6.15
CA PHE A 259 5.08 3.44 7.54
C PHE A 259 6.37 3.49 8.35
N GLU A 260 6.36 4.28 9.41
CA GLU A 260 7.43 4.34 10.39
C GLU A 260 7.06 3.56 11.66
N THR A 261 8.05 2.89 12.24
CA THR A 261 7.81 2.08 13.44
C THR A 261 7.48 2.95 14.65
N ASP A 262 8.21 4.07 14.83
CA ASP A 262 7.93 5.07 15.85
C ASP A 262 7.08 6.19 15.23
N PRO A 263 5.92 6.55 15.81
CA PRO A 263 5.13 7.68 15.34
C PRO A 263 5.87 9.02 15.31
N LYS A 264 6.98 9.16 16.05
CA LYS A 264 7.84 10.36 16.02
C LYS A 264 8.60 10.49 14.71
N ASP A 265 9.08 9.37 14.16
CA ASP A 265 9.82 9.35 12.90
C ASP A 265 8.92 9.68 11.70
N ALA A 266 7.60 9.54 11.86
CA ALA A 266 6.60 9.92 10.87
C ALA A 266 6.29 11.43 10.84
N VAL A 267 6.78 12.21 11.80
CA VAL A 267 6.51 13.66 11.88
C VAL A 267 7.40 14.42 10.90
N VAL A 268 6.77 15.18 10.01
CA VAL A 268 7.48 15.99 9.00
C VAL A 268 7.38 17.46 9.40
N GLY A 269 8.51 18.17 9.48
CA GLY A 269 8.49 19.62 9.73
C GLY A 269 7.92 20.41 8.54
N PHE A 270 7.20 21.50 8.83
CA PHE A 270 6.74 22.43 7.80
C PHE A 270 7.66 23.67 7.80
N PRO A 271 8.51 23.87 6.78
CA PRO A 271 9.47 24.97 6.77
C PRO A 271 8.78 26.34 6.68
N VAL A 272 9.53 27.40 6.99
CA VAL A 272 9.03 28.78 6.86
C VAL A 272 8.62 29.06 5.41
N GLY A 273 7.44 29.68 5.24
CA GLY A 273 6.83 29.93 3.94
C GLY A 273 5.91 28.80 3.44
N CYS A 274 5.98 27.62 4.05
CA CYS A 274 5.14 26.48 3.66
C CYS A 274 3.65 26.80 3.90
N PRO A 275 2.78 26.63 2.90
CA PRO A 275 1.34 26.71 3.11
C PRO A 275 0.87 25.48 3.86
N VAL A 276 -0.04 25.67 4.80
CA VAL A 276 -0.57 24.65 5.71
C VAL A 276 -2.04 24.92 6.01
N GLU A 277 -2.73 23.95 6.57
CA GLU A 277 -4.10 24.08 7.05
C GLU A 277 -4.13 24.11 8.59
N VAL A 278 -5.01 24.90 9.20
CA VAL A 278 -5.25 24.90 10.66
C VAL A 278 -6.74 24.83 10.95
N SER A 279 -7.13 24.31 12.11
CA SER A 279 -8.55 24.23 12.48
C SER A 279 -9.23 25.60 12.46
N ALA A 280 -10.36 25.68 11.76
CA ALA A 280 -11.16 26.89 11.64
C ALA A 280 -11.68 27.37 13.01
N ALA A 281 -11.88 26.46 13.96
CA ALA A 281 -12.31 26.76 15.33
C ALA A 281 -11.35 27.69 16.10
N LEU A 282 -10.07 27.79 15.68
CA LEU A 282 -9.11 28.72 16.25
C LEU A 282 -9.36 30.18 15.83
N THR A 283 -10.18 30.40 14.81
CA THR A 283 -10.44 31.71 14.18
C THR A 283 -11.90 32.14 14.34
N HIS A 284 -12.82 31.17 14.26
CA HIS A 284 -14.25 31.40 14.36
C HIS A 284 -14.85 30.38 15.34
N ALA A 285 -15.36 30.86 16.48
CA ALA A 285 -15.93 30.02 17.53
C ALA A 285 -17.17 29.20 17.11
N SER A 286 -17.70 29.42 15.91
CA SER A 286 -18.87 28.76 15.33
C SER A 286 -18.57 27.85 14.13
N ALA A 287 -17.29 27.69 13.76
CA ALA A 287 -16.89 26.78 12.70
C ALA A 287 -17.01 25.32 13.15
N ASP A 288 -17.30 24.41 12.22
CA ASP A 288 -17.34 22.98 12.53
C ASP A 288 -15.94 22.48 12.91
N ALA A 289 -15.89 21.45 13.76
CA ALA A 289 -14.63 20.94 14.30
C ALA A 289 -13.68 20.38 13.22
N ASP A 290 -14.25 19.93 12.09
CA ASP A 290 -13.53 19.34 10.98
C ASP A 290 -13.10 20.36 9.91
N ASP A 291 -13.59 21.60 10.00
CA ASP A 291 -13.25 22.67 9.06
C ASP A 291 -11.82 23.15 9.29
N THR A 292 -11.10 23.41 8.21
CA THR A 292 -9.77 24.01 8.23
C THR A 292 -9.73 25.31 7.44
N VAL A 293 -8.78 26.17 7.79
CA VAL A 293 -8.48 27.40 7.07
C VAL A 293 -7.01 27.42 6.64
N PRO A 294 -6.71 27.93 5.44
CA PRO A 294 -5.36 27.99 4.93
C PRO A 294 -4.54 29.05 5.68
N ALA A 295 -3.29 28.70 5.98
CA ALA A 295 -2.31 29.52 6.65
C ALA A 295 -0.91 29.31 6.05
N VAL A 296 0.04 30.17 6.42
CA VAL A 296 1.43 30.10 5.98
C VAL A 296 2.34 30.11 7.21
N VAL A 297 3.32 29.20 7.26
CA VAL A 297 4.28 29.13 8.36
C VAL A 297 5.19 30.35 8.37
N ILE A 298 5.26 31.06 9.50
CA ILE A 298 6.14 32.24 9.69
C ILE A 298 7.43 31.84 10.41
N SER A 299 7.31 31.03 11.46
CA SER A 299 8.44 30.60 12.30
C SER A 299 8.01 29.43 13.18
N PHE A 300 8.97 28.63 13.62
CA PHE A 300 8.77 27.59 14.63
C PHE A 300 9.99 27.53 15.55
N ASP A 301 9.85 26.92 16.73
CA ASP A 301 10.97 26.58 17.60
C ASP A 301 11.52 25.18 17.29
N GLY A 302 12.72 24.90 17.80
CA GLY A 302 13.39 23.62 17.59
C GLY A 302 13.69 23.33 16.10
N GLU A 303 13.49 22.07 15.71
CA GLU A 303 13.63 21.60 14.34
C GLU A 303 12.28 21.54 13.59
N GLY A 304 11.17 21.77 14.31
CA GLY A 304 9.82 21.70 13.76
C GLY A 304 9.32 20.27 13.55
N SER A 305 10.09 19.26 13.98
CA SER A 305 9.82 17.83 13.82
C SER A 305 9.23 17.19 15.08
N ASP A 306 9.05 17.92 16.18
CA ASP A 306 8.32 17.45 17.36
C ASP A 306 6.88 17.99 17.35
N LEU A 307 5.93 17.16 17.77
CA LEU A 307 4.50 17.52 17.84
C LEU A 307 4.20 18.63 18.85
N HIS A 308 5.09 18.85 19.80
CA HIS A 308 4.99 19.88 20.81
C HIS A 308 5.65 21.20 20.43
N ASP A 309 6.42 21.23 19.34
CA ASP A 309 7.03 22.46 18.82
C ASP A 309 5.95 23.53 18.58
N LEU A 310 6.24 24.76 18.98
CA LEU A 310 5.40 25.93 18.80
C LEU A 310 5.65 26.56 17.45
N TYR A 311 4.61 26.57 16.63
CA TYR A 311 4.57 27.21 15.34
C TYR A 311 3.82 28.54 15.43
N LYS A 312 4.29 29.50 14.65
CA LYS A 312 3.56 30.72 14.31
C LYS A 312 3.17 30.67 12.84
N VAL A 313 1.87 30.79 12.58
CA VAL A 313 1.31 30.76 11.24
C VAL A 313 0.51 32.03 10.97
N LYS A 314 0.53 32.51 9.74
CA LYS A 314 -0.28 33.64 9.28
C LYS A 314 -1.46 33.10 8.48
N LEU A 315 -2.68 33.44 8.86
CA LEU A 315 -3.86 33.09 8.07
C LEU A 315 -3.81 33.76 6.70
N VAL A 316 -4.15 33.02 5.65
CA VAL A 316 -4.24 33.58 4.29
C VAL A 316 -5.41 34.56 4.20
N GLN A 317 -6.53 34.21 4.83
CA GLN A 317 -7.70 35.10 4.96
C GLN A 317 -7.62 35.85 6.30
N GLY A 318 -7.80 37.17 6.29
CA GLY A 318 -7.76 38.01 7.49
C GLY A 318 -6.36 38.43 7.97
N GLY A 319 -5.31 37.68 7.63
CA GLY A 319 -3.91 38.06 7.87
C GLY A 319 -3.46 38.01 9.33
N GLU A 320 -4.31 37.52 10.23
CA GLU A 320 -4.01 37.33 11.65
C GLU A 320 -2.93 36.25 11.83
N THR A 321 -2.12 36.39 12.89
CA THR A 321 -1.07 35.43 13.23
C THR A 321 -1.50 34.61 14.42
N LEU A 322 -1.46 33.28 14.27
CA LEU A 322 -1.79 32.33 15.32
C LEU A 322 -0.52 31.65 15.83
N SER A 323 -0.51 31.32 17.11
CA SER A 323 0.51 30.45 17.72
C SER A 323 -0.15 29.15 18.17
N LEU A 324 0.36 28.02 17.69
CA LEU A 324 -0.19 26.70 17.96
C LEU A 324 0.91 25.65 17.96
N ARG A 325 0.61 24.46 18.50
CA ARG A 325 1.53 23.33 18.46
C ARG A 325 1.59 22.71 17.07
N ARG A 326 2.72 22.10 16.73
CA ARG A 326 2.90 21.33 15.49
C ARG A 326 1.80 20.30 15.27
N SER A 327 1.28 19.67 16.33
CA SER A 327 0.16 18.72 16.26
C SER A 327 -1.16 19.30 15.73
N GLY A 328 -1.32 20.63 15.71
CA GLY A 328 -2.51 21.32 15.22
C GLY A 328 -2.39 21.85 13.79
N ILE A 329 -1.30 21.51 13.09
CA ILE A 329 -1.04 21.90 11.71
C ILE A 329 -1.33 20.70 10.80
N PHE A 330 -2.12 20.94 9.76
CA PHE A 330 -2.49 19.96 8.76
C PHE A 330 -1.83 20.28 7.41
N TRP A 331 -1.72 19.25 6.59
CA TRP A 331 -1.19 19.32 5.24
C TRP A 331 -2.08 20.17 4.32
N ASN A 332 -1.45 20.94 3.43
CA ASN A 332 -2.08 21.66 2.33
C ASN A 332 -1.46 21.19 1.00
N SER A 333 -2.18 21.28 -0.13
CA SER A 333 -1.65 20.86 -1.43
C SER A 333 -0.35 21.56 -1.81
N GLY A 334 -0.23 22.86 -1.52
CA GLY A 334 1.01 23.61 -1.74
C GLY A 334 2.15 23.23 -0.78
N SER A 335 1.90 22.44 0.27
CA SER A 335 2.98 21.95 1.14
C SER A 335 3.92 21.01 0.38
N ALA A 336 3.42 20.36 -0.68
CA ALA A 336 4.20 19.46 -1.51
C ALA A 336 5.49 20.11 -2.02
N ASP A 337 5.42 21.35 -2.51
CA ASP A 337 6.55 22.09 -3.10
C ASP A 337 7.70 22.37 -2.11
N TYR A 338 7.47 22.16 -0.82
CA TYR A 338 8.44 22.39 0.26
C TYR A 338 9.11 21.10 0.76
N PHE A 339 8.64 19.93 0.31
CA PHE A 339 9.28 18.66 0.62
C PHE A 339 10.36 18.32 -0.43
N GLY A 340 11.42 17.63 -0.01
CA GLY A 340 12.53 17.28 -0.91
C GLY A 340 12.09 16.41 -2.09
N GLU A 341 12.83 16.44 -3.21
CA GLU A 341 12.50 15.70 -4.45
C GLU A 341 12.24 14.21 -4.21
N ASP A 342 13.00 13.58 -3.31
CA ASP A 342 12.80 12.17 -2.91
C ASP A 342 11.40 11.89 -2.34
N CYS A 343 10.79 12.90 -1.71
CA CYS A 343 9.46 12.80 -1.09
C CYS A 343 8.34 12.96 -2.13
N LEU A 344 8.58 13.76 -3.17
CA LEU A 344 7.62 14.05 -4.24
C LEU A 344 7.64 13.01 -5.37
N ASN A 345 8.80 12.39 -5.59
CA ASN A 345 8.97 11.29 -6.54
C ASN A 345 8.38 9.95 -6.03
N MET A 346 7.73 9.95 -4.86
CA MET A 346 7.30 8.70 -4.24
C MET A 346 6.28 7.91 -5.07
N ASP A 347 5.54 8.53 -6.02
CA ASP A 347 4.46 7.92 -6.83
C ASP A 347 3.68 6.82 -6.07
N ASN A 348 3.47 7.09 -4.78
CA ASN A 348 2.99 6.12 -3.82
C ASN A 348 1.52 6.43 -3.59
N TRP A 349 0.66 5.46 -3.87
CA TRP A 349 -0.79 5.56 -3.76
C TRP A 349 -1.27 5.97 -2.37
N PHE A 350 -0.47 5.72 -1.34
CA PHE A 350 -0.80 6.07 0.03
C PHE A 350 -0.34 7.47 0.41
N SER A 351 0.32 8.24 -0.46
CA SER A 351 0.78 9.59 -0.16
C SER A 351 -0.32 10.65 -0.39
N LEU A 352 -0.39 11.67 0.48
CA LEU A 352 -1.31 12.79 0.28
C LEU A 352 -1.07 13.56 -1.03
N PRO A 353 0.18 13.84 -1.46
CA PRO A 353 0.42 14.51 -2.74
C PRO A 353 -0.17 13.76 -3.94
N LEU A 354 0.02 12.44 -4.05
CA LEU A 354 -0.57 11.68 -5.17
C LEU A 354 -2.09 11.62 -5.08
N MET A 355 -2.65 11.38 -3.88
CA MET A 355 -4.10 11.37 -3.69
C MET A 355 -4.72 12.71 -4.09
N CYS A 356 -4.10 13.84 -3.72
CA CYS A 356 -4.56 15.18 -4.08
C CYS A 356 -4.52 15.39 -5.59
N ARG A 357 -3.42 15.04 -6.28
CA ARG A 357 -3.34 15.11 -7.75
C ARG A 357 -4.47 14.31 -8.43
N ILE A 358 -4.76 13.11 -7.95
CA ILE A 358 -5.81 12.25 -8.53
C ILE A 358 -7.22 12.83 -8.26
N TYR A 359 -7.44 13.39 -7.08
CA TYR A 359 -8.71 14.03 -6.72
C TYR A 359 -8.93 15.36 -7.46
N GLU A 360 -7.89 16.18 -7.59
CA GLU A 360 -7.89 17.40 -8.41
C GLU A 360 -8.18 17.08 -9.87
N HIS A 361 -7.63 15.99 -10.41
CA HIS A 361 -7.97 15.55 -11.76
C HIS A 361 -9.43 15.12 -11.90
N PHE A 362 -9.98 14.40 -10.91
CA PHE A 362 -11.40 14.05 -10.89
C PHE A 362 -12.30 15.29 -10.90
N THR A 363 -12.02 16.25 -10.01
CA THR A 363 -12.78 17.51 -9.91
C THR A 363 -12.59 18.42 -11.13
N PHE A 364 -11.44 18.37 -11.79
CA PHE A 364 -11.21 19.09 -13.05
C PHE A 364 -12.04 18.53 -14.20
N LEU A 365 -12.29 17.21 -14.22
CA LEU A 365 -13.14 16.57 -15.22
C LEU A 365 -14.63 16.80 -14.97
N ASP A 366 -15.03 16.95 -13.71
CA ASP A 366 -16.41 17.25 -13.27
C ASP A 366 -16.75 18.73 -13.55
N LEU A 367 -17.31 19.00 -14.74
CA LEU A 367 -17.50 20.36 -15.22
C LEU A 367 -18.70 21.05 -14.57
N ASP A 368 -19.70 20.30 -14.15
CA ASP A 368 -20.90 20.84 -13.49
C ASP A 368 -20.81 20.80 -11.95
N GLY A 369 -19.80 20.11 -11.40
CA GLY A 369 -19.50 20.06 -9.99
C GLY A 369 -20.51 19.23 -9.19
N ASP A 370 -21.19 18.27 -9.84
CA ASP A 370 -22.20 17.42 -9.20
C ASP A 370 -21.60 16.22 -8.43
N GLY A 371 -20.28 16.04 -8.52
CA GLY A 371 -19.51 15.01 -7.83
C GLY A 371 -19.50 13.65 -8.52
N VAL A 372 -19.98 13.56 -9.77
CA VAL A 372 -19.89 12.37 -10.63
C VAL A 372 -19.42 12.74 -12.03
N LEU A 373 -18.93 11.76 -12.80
CA LEU A 373 -18.49 11.97 -14.18
C LEU A 373 -19.44 11.32 -15.18
N THR A 374 -19.80 12.08 -16.19
CA THR A 374 -20.43 11.58 -17.41
C THR A 374 -19.40 11.03 -18.39
N VAL A 375 -19.85 10.27 -19.38
CA VAL A 375 -19.00 9.77 -20.47
C VAL A 375 -18.32 10.91 -21.24
N GLY A 376 -19.05 12.01 -21.43
CA GLY A 376 -18.56 13.20 -22.12
C GLY A 376 -17.42 13.89 -21.37
N GLU A 377 -17.48 13.91 -20.05
CA GLU A 377 -16.42 14.46 -19.19
C GLU A 377 -15.19 13.57 -19.18
N LEU A 378 -15.36 12.25 -19.07
CA LEU A 378 -14.23 11.32 -19.08
C LEU A 378 -13.51 11.27 -20.43
N TYR A 379 -14.13 11.67 -21.54
CA TYR A 379 -13.41 11.84 -22.81
C TYR A 379 -12.26 12.85 -22.72
N ASN A 380 -12.27 13.78 -21.76
CA ASN A 380 -11.17 14.72 -21.56
C ASN A 380 -10.01 14.14 -20.73
N TYR A 381 -10.14 12.91 -20.21
CA TYR A 381 -9.13 12.25 -19.40
C TYR A 381 -7.78 12.17 -20.13
N SER A 382 -6.70 12.54 -19.43
CA SER A 382 -5.34 12.55 -19.98
C SER A 382 -5.23 13.34 -21.31
N SER A 383 -5.85 14.53 -21.36
CA SER A 383 -5.87 15.39 -22.56
C SER A 383 -6.52 14.71 -23.78
N ALA A 384 -7.61 13.98 -23.55
CA ALA A 384 -8.34 13.24 -24.58
C ALA A 384 -7.47 12.21 -25.35
N SER A 385 -6.54 11.56 -24.64
CA SER A 385 -5.66 10.55 -25.25
C SER A 385 -6.29 9.16 -25.35
N PHE A 386 -7.35 8.89 -24.58
CA PHE A 386 -8.07 7.63 -24.65
C PHE A 386 -9.09 7.68 -25.79
N THR A 387 -9.22 6.57 -26.52
CA THR A 387 -10.21 6.47 -27.60
C THR A 387 -11.63 6.55 -27.03
N LYS A 388 -12.58 7.13 -27.77
CA LYS A 388 -13.97 7.19 -27.34
C LYS A 388 -14.57 5.80 -27.16
N LEU A 389 -14.26 4.85 -28.04
CA LEU A 389 -14.66 3.45 -27.90
C LEU A 389 -14.14 2.86 -26.59
N ALA A 390 -12.90 3.11 -26.19
CA ALA A 390 -12.40 2.63 -24.90
C ALA A 390 -13.19 3.21 -23.72
N ILE A 391 -13.46 4.51 -23.74
CA ILE A 391 -14.22 5.19 -22.68
C ILE A 391 -15.68 4.73 -22.65
N ASP A 392 -16.34 4.61 -23.80
CA ASP A 392 -17.72 4.10 -23.92
C ASP A 392 -17.82 2.69 -23.34
N ARG A 393 -16.86 1.82 -23.68
CA ARG A 393 -16.78 0.46 -23.16
C ARG A 393 -16.49 0.42 -21.66
N VAL A 394 -15.67 1.33 -21.12
CA VAL A 394 -15.47 1.48 -19.68
C VAL A 394 -16.79 1.79 -18.97
N PHE A 395 -17.56 2.72 -19.53
CA PHE A 395 -18.88 3.04 -19.04
C PHE A 395 -19.79 1.80 -19.07
N GLU A 396 -19.94 1.18 -20.24
CA GLU A 396 -20.81 0.01 -20.43
C GLU A 396 -20.47 -1.16 -19.49
N CYS A 397 -19.17 -1.39 -19.23
CA CYS A 397 -18.71 -2.55 -18.49
C CYS A 397 -18.61 -2.33 -16.98
N HIS A 398 -18.24 -1.12 -16.54
CA HIS A 398 -17.78 -0.89 -15.17
C HIS A 398 -18.53 0.21 -14.44
N VAL A 399 -19.27 1.07 -15.16
CA VAL A 399 -20.05 2.13 -14.54
C VAL A 399 -21.49 1.65 -14.28
N PRO A 400 -21.98 1.73 -13.02
CA PRO A 400 -23.35 1.34 -12.71
C PRO A 400 -24.39 2.18 -13.46
N HIS A 401 -25.47 1.55 -13.88
CA HIS A 401 -26.61 2.25 -14.50
C HIS A 401 -27.54 2.75 -13.39
N SER A 402 -27.58 4.07 -13.18
CA SER A 402 -28.54 4.70 -12.25
C SER A 402 -29.72 5.27 -13.02
N GLY A 403 -30.73 4.42 -13.26
CA GLY A 403 -31.92 4.79 -14.02
C GLY A 403 -31.61 5.12 -15.48
N LYS A 404 -31.81 6.38 -15.89
CA LYS A 404 -31.54 6.86 -17.27
C LYS A 404 -30.14 7.46 -17.45
N ARG A 405 -29.37 7.62 -16.37
CA ARG A 405 -28.03 8.24 -16.42
C ARG A 405 -26.97 7.18 -16.16
N HIS A 406 -25.86 7.33 -16.89
CA HIS A 406 -24.68 6.51 -16.76
C HIS A 406 -23.57 7.38 -16.19
N ILE A 407 -23.38 7.28 -14.87
CA ILE A 407 -22.59 8.23 -14.08
C ILE A 407 -21.53 7.49 -13.26
N MET A 408 -20.30 7.95 -13.38
CA MET A 408 -19.13 7.38 -12.73
C MET A 408 -18.84 8.14 -11.43
N ASP A 409 -19.05 7.47 -10.29
CA ASP A 409 -18.65 8.01 -9.00
C ASP A 409 -17.11 7.97 -8.82
N TYR A 410 -16.61 8.69 -7.81
CA TYR A 410 -15.17 8.72 -7.51
C TYR A 410 -14.58 7.32 -7.30
N LYS A 411 -15.32 6.39 -6.68
CA LYS A 411 -14.84 5.01 -6.45
C LYS A 411 -14.66 4.23 -7.76
N THR A 412 -15.53 4.46 -8.73
CA THR A 412 -15.47 3.84 -10.05
C THR A 412 -14.37 4.49 -10.89
N TYR A 413 -14.21 5.81 -10.79
CA TYR A 413 -13.09 6.53 -11.38
C TYR A 413 -11.73 6.02 -10.87
N LEU A 414 -11.57 5.82 -9.55
CA LEU A 414 -10.35 5.24 -9.00
C LEU A 414 -10.03 3.85 -9.57
N ASN A 415 -11.05 3.00 -9.81
CA ASN A 415 -10.81 1.71 -10.48
C ASN A 415 -10.25 1.89 -11.89
N PHE A 416 -10.76 2.87 -12.63
CA PHE A 416 -10.29 3.19 -13.97
C PHE A 416 -8.83 3.67 -13.95
N VAL A 417 -8.49 4.58 -13.02
CA VAL A 417 -7.11 5.05 -12.82
C VAL A 417 -6.18 3.87 -12.49
N ILE A 418 -6.54 3.07 -11.48
CA ILE A 418 -5.72 1.90 -11.07
C ILE A 418 -5.56 0.90 -12.23
N ALA A 419 -6.63 0.61 -12.98
CA ALA A 419 -6.59 -0.34 -14.07
C ALA A 419 -5.66 0.12 -15.22
N THR A 420 -5.65 1.42 -15.50
CA THR A 420 -4.88 1.98 -16.62
C THR A 420 -3.41 2.21 -16.25
N GLU A 421 -3.11 2.62 -15.01
CA GLU A 421 -1.74 2.82 -14.53
C GLU A 421 -1.03 1.50 -14.18
N HIS A 422 -1.76 0.48 -13.73
CA HIS A 422 -1.22 -0.81 -13.34
C HIS A 422 -1.68 -1.95 -14.26
N ALA A 423 -1.72 -1.69 -15.57
CA ALA A 423 -2.23 -2.61 -16.60
C ALA A 423 -1.57 -4.00 -16.62
N ALA A 424 -0.37 -4.14 -16.06
CA ALA A 424 0.34 -5.42 -15.95
C ALA A 424 -0.23 -6.35 -14.85
N THR A 425 -1.04 -5.83 -13.93
CA THR A 425 -1.57 -6.61 -12.81
C THR A 425 -2.78 -7.43 -13.24
N LEU A 426 -2.94 -8.65 -12.71
CA LEU A 426 -4.05 -9.54 -13.07
C LEU A 426 -5.45 -8.88 -12.95
N PRO A 427 -5.75 -8.08 -11.92
CA PRO A 427 -7.04 -7.39 -11.82
C PRO A 427 -7.24 -6.32 -12.90
N ALA A 428 -6.19 -5.56 -13.23
CA ALA A 428 -6.22 -4.59 -14.31
C ALA A 428 -6.40 -5.25 -15.68
N ILE A 429 -5.69 -6.36 -15.94
CA ILE A 429 -5.84 -7.16 -17.16
C ILE A 429 -7.30 -7.60 -17.30
N LYS A 430 -7.93 -8.13 -16.25
CA LYS A 430 -9.34 -8.52 -16.27
C LYS A 430 -10.29 -7.34 -16.49
N TYR A 431 -9.97 -6.19 -15.88
CA TYR A 431 -10.74 -4.96 -16.08
C TYR A 431 -10.73 -4.54 -17.55
N ILE A 432 -9.54 -4.50 -18.16
CA ILE A 432 -9.36 -4.11 -19.57
C ILE A 432 -9.88 -5.19 -20.51
N TRP A 433 -9.72 -6.47 -20.19
CA TRP A 433 -10.28 -7.58 -20.96
C TRP A 433 -11.78 -7.42 -21.19
N LYS A 434 -12.51 -7.04 -20.13
CA LYS A 434 -13.96 -6.78 -20.21
C LYS A 434 -14.29 -5.56 -21.10
N VAL A 435 -13.41 -4.57 -21.16
CA VAL A 435 -13.55 -3.42 -22.07
C VAL A 435 -13.40 -3.87 -23.52
N LEU A 436 -12.39 -4.72 -23.79
CA LEU A 436 -12.07 -5.22 -25.14
C LEU A 436 -13.05 -6.26 -25.69
N ASP A 437 -13.68 -7.07 -24.83
CA ASP A 437 -14.69 -8.06 -25.20
C ASP A 437 -16.04 -7.39 -25.54
N ILE A 438 -16.13 -6.81 -26.74
CA ILE A 438 -17.32 -6.11 -27.24
C ILE A 438 -18.53 -7.06 -27.34
N ALA A 439 -18.30 -8.33 -27.69
CA ALA A 439 -19.35 -9.33 -27.90
C ALA A 439 -19.82 -10.03 -26.61
N ASP A 440 -19.24 -9.70 -25.44
CA ASP A 440 -19.49 -10.35 -24.13
C ASP A 440 -19.37 -11.88 -24.19
N THR A 441 -18.38 -12.39 -24.93
CA THR A 441 -18.12 -13.83 -25.07
C THR A 441 -17.60 -14.44 -23.77
N LYS A 442 -16.87 -13.65 -22.97
CA LYS A 442 -16.24 -13.95 -21.66
C LYS A 442 -15.02 -14.86 -21.70
N ASP A 443 -14.81 -15.59 -22.78
CA ASP A 443 -13.72 -16.56 -22.93
C ASP A 443 -12.65 -16.13 -23.94
N HIS A 444 -13.01 -15.37 -24.97
CA HIS A 444 -12.09 -14.87 -25.99
C HIS A 444 -12.39 -13.41 -26.41
N ILE A 445 -11.51 -12.84 -27.23
CA ILE A 445 -11.74 -11.57 -27.92
C ILE A 445 -11.57 -11.86 -29.40
N ASP A 446 -12.61 -11.58 -30.18
CA ASP A 446 -12.56 -11.70 -31.64
C ASP A 446 -11.60 -10.66 -32.23
N VAL A 447 -10.88 -11.05 -33.27
CA VAL A 447 -9.99 -10.11 -33.99
C VAL A 447 -10.77 -8.95 -34.62
N THR A 448 -12.06 -9.13 -34.91
CA THR A 448 -12.95 -8.04 -35.35
C THR A 448 -13.18 -6.99 -34.26
N ALA A 449 -13.23 -7.41 -32.98
CA ALA A 449 -13.31 -6.48 -31.85
C ALA A 449 -11.99 -5.70 -31.70
N LEU A 450 -10.85 -6.38 -31.77
CA LEU A 450 -9.53 -5.72 -31.74
C LEU A 450 -9.34 -4.74 -32.90
N TYR A 451 -9.81 -5.11 -34.10
CA TYR A 451 -9.78 -4.23 -35.26
C TYR A 451 -10.57 -2.94 -35.03
N ALA A 452 -11.70 -2.99 -34.30
CA ALA A 452 -12.46 -1.79 -33.97
C ALA A 452 -11.63 -0.78 -33.15
N PHE A 453 -10.94 -1.26 -32.11
CA PHE A 453 -10.01 -0.43 -31.32
C PHE A 453 -8.85 0.10 -32.17
N CYS A 454 -8.22 -0.75 -32.97
CA CYS A 454 -7.11 -0.35 -33.84
C CYS A 454 -7.55 0.70 -34.89
N LYS A 455 -8.78 0.58 -35.39
CA LYS A 455 -9.35 1.53 -36.36
C LYS A 455 -9.58 2.89 -35.74
N GLU A 456 -10.10 2.95 -34.52
CA GLU A 456 -10.30 4.21 -33.82
C GLU A 456 -8.98 4.89 -33.49
N LEU A 457 -8.04 4.12 -32.95
CA LEU A 457 -6.68 4.56 -32.68
C LEU A 457 -5.98 5.15 -33.91
N SER A 458 -6.04 4.43 -35.05
CA SER A 458 -5.52 4.90 -36.33
C SER A 458 -6.19 6.21 -36.78
N ASN A 459 -7.51 6.33 -36.67
CA ASN A 459 -8.22 7.55 -37.03
C ASN A 459 -7.81 8.75 -36.17
N GLU A 460 -7.68 8.56 -34.85
CA GLU A 460 -7.26 9.62 -33.92
C GLU A 460 -5.83 10.09 -34.22
N LEU A 461 -4.88 9.17 -34.37
CA LEU A 461 -3.48 9.49 -34.65
C LEU A 461 -3.31 10.24 -35.99
N ASN A 462 -4.06 9.83 -37.02
CA ASN A 462 -4.07 10.50 -38.32
C ASN A 462 -4.73 11.89 -38.23
N THR A 463 -5.86 12.02 -37.54
CA THR A 463 -6.61 13.29 -37.42
C THR A 463 -5.83 14.32 -36.62
N ASN A 464 -5.14 13.90 -35.57
CA ASN A 464 -4.31 14.76 -34.73
C ASN A 464 -2.94 15.06 -35.35
N GLY A 465 -2.63 14.49 -36.53
CA GLY A 465 -1.36 14.71 -37.24
C GLY A 465 -0.14 14.10 -36.55
N LEU A 466 -0.33 13.23 -35.56
CA LEU A 466 0.76 12.56 -34.84
C LEU A 466 1.45 11.50 -35.70
N MET A 467 0.67 10.77 -36.51
CA MET A 467 1.19 9.75 -37.43
C MET A 467 0.38 9.75 -38.72
N SER A 468 1.03 10.03 -39.86
CA SER A 468 0.37 10.13 -41.16
C SER A 468 0.38 8.80 -41.91
N GLY A 469 -0.79 8.33 -42.34
CA GLY A 469 -0.93 7.14 -43.18
C GLY A 469 -0.88 5.82 -42.42
N LEU A 470 -0.92 5.85 -41.07
CA LEU A 470 -0.96 4.64 -40.26
C LEU A 470 -2.28 3.91 -40.47
N SER A 471 -2.22 2.66 -40.94
CA SER A 471 -3.42 1.85 -41.16
C SER A 471 -3.78 1.01 -39.94
N ALA A 472 -5.08 0.83 -39.69
CA ALA A 472 -5.60 -0.03 -38.61
C ALA A 472 -5.09 -1.48 -38.71
N ASN A 473 -4.91 -1.99 -39.93
CA ASN A 473 -4.39 -3.34 -40.17
C ASN A 473 -2.93 -3.50 -39.72
N CYS A 474 -2.11 -2.46 -39.84
CA CYS A 474 -0.71 -2.51 -39.39
C CYS A 474 -0.64 -2.62 -37.86
N ILE A 475 -1.42 -1.79 -37.16
CA ILE A 475 -1.54 -1.85 -35.70
C ILE A 475 -2.04 -3.24 -35.28
N LEU A 476 -3.10 -3.73 -35.92
CA LEU A 476 -3.67 -5.03 -35.61
C LEU A 476 -2.67 -6.17 -35.82
N SER A 477 -1.95 -6.18 -36.94
CA SER A 477 -0.96 -7.23 -37.21
C SER A 477 0.13 -7.24 -36.15
N GLU A 478 0.62 -6.06 -35.75
CA GLU A 478 1.65 -5.96 -34.71
C GLU A 478 1.15 -6.45 -33.35
N ILE A 479 -0.10 -6.12 -32.99
CA ILE A 479 -0.75 -6.59 -31.77
C ILE A 479 -0.91 -8.11 -31.77
N VAL A 480 -1.37 -8.69 -32.88
CA VAL A 480 -1.53 -10.15 -33.03
C VAL A 480 -0.18 -10.84 -33.00
N ASP A 481 0.85 -10.30 -33.66
CA ASP A 481 2.21 -10.85 -33.66
C ASP A 481 2.84 -10.81 -32.25
N MET A 482 2.61 -9.74 -31.48
CA MET A 482 3.06 -9.64 -30.09
C MET A 482 2.40 -10.69 -29.18
N ILE A 483 1.11 -10.93 -29.35
CA ILE A 483 0.37 -11.91 -28.54
C ILE A 483 0.70 -13.35 -28.99
N ASN A 484 0.86 -13.56 -30.30
CA ASN A 484 1.04 -14.86 -30.93
C ASN A 484 -0.01 -15.90 -30.45
N PRO A 485 -1.31 -15.65 -30.72
CA PRO A 485 -2.39 -16.52 -30.27
C PRO A 485 -2.36 -17.88 -30.98
N GLU A 486 -2.93 -18.90 -30.35
CA GLU A 486 -3.03 -20.23 -30.98
C GLU A 486 -3.90 -20.20 -32.25
N TRP A 487 -4.94 -19.37 -32.24
CA TRP A 487 -5.87 -19.19 -33.35
C TRP A 487 -5.90 -17.74 -33.78
N HIS A 488 -5.75 -17.48 -35.09
CA HIS A 488 -5.56 -16.10 -35.58
C HIS A 488 -6.86 -15.28 -35.66
N GLU A 489 -8.02 -15.89 -35.40
CA GLU A 489 -9.33 -15.21 -35.44
C GLU A 489 -9.83 -14.84 -34.04
N CYS A 490 -9.27 -15.43 -32.98
CA CYS A 490 -9.66 -15.18 -31.60
C CYS A 490 -8.46 -15.20 -30.66
N ILE A 491 -8.46 -14.28 -29.70
CA ILE A 491 -7.43 -14.21 -28.66
C ILE A 491 -8.06 -14.64 -27.34
N THR A 492 -7.49 -15.65 -26.69
CA THR A 492 -7.92 -16.08 -25.35
C THR A 492 -7.14 -15.37 -24.25
N PHE A 493 -7.67 -15.40 -23.03
CA PHE A 493 -6.96 -14.85 -21.86
C PHE A 493 -5.62 -15.54 -21.66
N ASP A 494 -5.56 -16.85 -21.90
CA ASP A 494 -4.33 -17.64 -21.78
C ASP A 494 -3.31 -17.29 -22.87
N ASP A 495 -3.74 -16.98 -24.10
CA ASP A 495 -2.84 -16.47 -25.15
C ASP A 495 -2.16 -15.17 -24.70
N LEU A 496 -2.95 -14.21 -24.20
CA LEU A 496 -2.45 -12.94 -23.71
C LEU A 496 -1.46 -13.13 -22.56
N MET A 497 -1.79 -13.95 -21.56
CA MET A 497 -0.91 -14.21 -20.42
C MET A 497 0.37 -14.96 -20.82
N ARG A 498 0.29 -15.89 -21.78
CA ARG A 498 1.45 -16.65 -22.28
C ARG A 498 2.41 -15.78 -23.07
N SER A 499 1.91 -14.74 -23.75
CA SER A 499 2.75 -13.80 -24.52
C SER A 499 3.73 -13.00 -23.66
N GLY A 500 3.36 -12.70 -22.40
CA GLY A 500 4.10 -11.78 -21.55
C GLY A 500 4.03 -10.30 -21.99
N GLN A 501 3.26 -9.98 -23.03
CA GLN A 501 3.16 -8.63 -23.62
C GLN A 501 1.95 -7.81 -23.14
N GLN A 502 1.18 -8.32 -22.17
CA GLN A 502 -0.04 -7.69 -21.69
C GLN A 502 0.16 -6.25 -21.17
N ALA A 503 1.29 -5.97 -20.54
CA ALA A 503 1.63 -4.63 -20.02
C ALA A 503 1.82 -3.59 -21.12
N THR A 504 2.11 -4.05 -22.35
CA THR A 504 2.36 -3.21 -23.53
C THR A 504 1.11 -3.14 -24.40
N VAL A 505 0.54 -4.29 -24.73
CA VAL A 505 -0.59 -4.42 -25.66
C VAL A 505 -1.86 -3.76 -25.12
N LEU A 506 -2.18 -3.98 -23.84
CA LEU A 506 -3.45 -3.48 -23.29
C LEU A 506 -3.50 -1.95 -23.25
N PRO A 507 -2.48 -1.21 -22.74
CA PRO A 507 -2.50 0.25 -22.77
C PRO A 507 -2.55 0.84 -24.19
N ILE A 508 -1.88 0.20 -25.15
CA ILE A 508 -1.89 0.60 -26.57
C ILE A 508 -3.32 0.60 -27.13
N LEU A 509 -4.08 -0.47 -26.91
CA LEU A 509 -5.44 -0.62 -27.45
C LEU A 509 -6.42 0.42 -26.90
N LEU A 510 -6.10 1.06 -25.77
CA LEU A 510 -6.98 2.04 -25.13
C LEU A 510 -6.66 3.49 -25.50
N SER A 511 -5.41 3.82 -25.80
CA SER A 511 -4.96 5.22 -25.90
C SER A 511 -3.94 5.49 -27.01
N SER A 512 -4.19 6.57 -27.76
CA SER A 512 -3.29 7.12 -28.78
C SER A 512 -1.94 7.55 -28.21
N LYS A 513 -1.91 8.13 -27.01
CA LYS A 513 -0.65 8.47 -26.31
C LYS A 513 0.19 7.23 -25.99
N ASN A 514 -0.44 6.14 -25.54
CA ASN A 514 0.27 4.91 -25.22
C ASN A 514 0.84 4.25 -26.48
N PHE A 515 0.06 4.22 -27.57
CA PHE A 515 0.57 3.76 -28.87
C PHE A 515 1.75 4.61 -29.35
N PHE A 516 1.62 5.94 -29.34
CA PHE A 516 2.69 6.84 -29.77
C PHE A 516 3.98 6.66 -28.95
N THR A 517 3.84 6.52 -27.62
CA THR A 517 4.98 6.25 -26.72
C THR A 517 5.66 4.93 -27.05
N TYR A 518 4.87 3.89 -27.34
CA TYR A 518 5.37 2.59 -27.75
C TYR A 518 6.11 2.67 -29.09
N ASP A 519 5.54 3.31 -30.11
CA ASP A 519 6.13 3.44 -31.44
C ASP A 519 7.47 4.20 -31.40
N CYS A 520 7.55 5.28 -30.62
CA CYS A 520 8.77 6.07 -30.46
C CYS A 520 9.85 5.43 -29.56
N ARG A 521 9.58 4.27 -28.93
CA ARG A 521 10.48 3.70 -27.90
C ARG A 521 11.90 3.44 -28.39
N GLU A 522 12.07 3.03 -29.64
CA GLU A 522 13.40 2.73 -30.20
C GLU A 522 14.21 4.00 -30.46
N GLN A 523 13.55 5.10 -30.85
CA GLN A 523 14.19 6.40 -31.04
C GLN A 523 14.61 7.01 -29.70
N SER A 524 13.74 6.92 -28.68
CA SER A 524 14.06 7.36 -27.33
C SER A 524 15.20 6.56 -26.69
N ALA A 525 15.23 5.23 -26.92
CA ALA A 525 16.30 4.37 -26.43
C ALA A 525 17.65 4.58 -27.15
N ALA A 526 17.63 4.99 -28.42
CA ALA A 526 18.83 5.39 -29.16
C ALA A 526 19.39 6.72 -28.62
N THR A 527 18.53 7.71 -28.45
CA THR A 527 18.92 9.04 -27.94
C THR A 527 19.50 8.98 -26.52
N ALA A 528 18.91 8.16 -25.64
CA ALA A 528 19.43 7.95 -24.29
C ALA A 528 20.79 7.23 -24.28
N LYS A 529 21.05 6.31 -25.22
CA LYS A 529 22.36 5.64 -25.33
C LYS A 529 23.44 6.60 -25.82
N ASP A 530 23.10 7.51 -26.72
CA ASP A 530 24.04 8.49 -27.24
C ASP A 530 24.52 9.47 -26.14
N GLU A 531 23.61 9.94 -25.26
CA GLU A 531 23.97 10.76 -24.08
C GLU A 531 24.92 10.06 -23.10
N PHE A 532 24.83 8.73 -22.96
CA PHE A 532 25.76 7.96 -22.11
C PHE A 532 27.12 7.66 -22.78
N THR A 533 27.26 7.94 -24.08
CA THR A 533 28.53 7.77 -24.81
C THR A 533 29.30 9.06 -25.05
N GLU A 534 28.72 10.20 -24.67
CA GLU A 534 29.38 11.51 -24.68
C GLU A 534 30.04 11.89 -23.32
N PHE A 535 30.12 10.95 -22.37
CA PHE A 535 30.87 11.09 -21.10
C PHE A 535 32.09 10.16 -21.02
#